data_AF-A0A2N1A2P1-F1
#
_entry.id   AF-A0A2N1A2P1-F1
#
_cell.length_a   1.000
_cell.length_b   1.000
_cell.length_c   1.000
_cell.angle_alpha   90.00
_cell.angle_beta   90.00
_cell.angle_gamma   90.00
#
_symmetry.space_group_name_H-M   'P 1'
#
loop_
_entity.id
_entity.type
_entity.pdbx_description
1 polymer ?
#
loop_
_entity_poly.entity_id
_entity_poly.type
_entity_poly.pdbx_seq_one_letter_code
_entity_poly.pdbx_strand_id
1 'polypeptide(L)'
;MFNPKKLEEIAKQVSDVMPAGVKSFGEDVDRKIKQVLQAQLGKLDMVSREEFDVQTHVLLRTREKLAEMEAKFAEFEKKLSSPETLDKQEADK
;
A
#
# COMPACT_ATOMS: atom_id res chain seq x y z
N MET A 1 4.24 -4.13 -5.78
CA MET A 1 3.52 -5.42 -5.96
C MET A 1 4.55 -6.52 -6.16
N PHE A 2 4.45 -7.61 -5.40
CA PHE A 2 5.31 -8.78 -5.59
C PHE A 2 5.15 -9.30 -7.02
N ASN A 3 6.23 -9.31 -7.79
CA ASN A 3 6.19 -9.70 -9.20
C ASN A 3 6.40 -11.21 -9.33
N PRO A 4 5.45 -11.96 -9.91
CA PRO A 4 5.56 -13.42 -10.07
C PRO A 4 6.80 -13.82 -10.89
N LYS A 5 7.22 -12.98 -11.84
CA LYS A 5 8.45 -13.16 -12.63
C LYS A 5 9.72 -13.25 -11.78
N LYS A 6 9.80 -12.51 -10.66
CA LYS A 6 10.97 -12.56 -9.77
C LYS A 6 11.03 -13.85 -8.95
N LEU A 7 9.87 -14.37 -8.55
CA LEU A 7 9.78 -15.68 -7.90
C LEU A 7 10.18 -16.80 -8.86
N GLU A 8 9.77 -16.67 -10.12
CA GLU A 8 10.10 -17.62 -11.19
C GLU A 8 11.59 -17.60 -11.55
N GLU A 9 12.22 -16.41 -11.58
CA GLU A 9 13.67 -16.26 -11.74
C GLU A 9 14.45 -16.88 -10.57
N ILE A 10 14.01 -16.68 -9.33
CA ILE A 10 14.61 -17.29 -8.15
C ILE A 10 14.45 -18.82 -8.19
N ALA A 11 13.26 -19.33 -8.54
CA ALA A 11 13.01 -20.75 -8.67
C ALA A 11 13.90 -21.40 -9.75
N LYS A 12 14.09 -20.70 -10.87
CA LYS A 12 14.93 -21.15 -11.98
C LYS A 12 16.41 -21.16 -11.60
N GLN A 13 16.89 -20.08 -10.97
CA GLN A 13 18.27 -19.96 -10.51
C GLN A 13 18.60 -20.98 -9.40
N VAL A 14 17.64 -21.33 -8.54
CA VAL A 14 17.78 -22.41 -7.54
C VAL A 14 17.82 -23.79 -8.21
N SER A 15 17.03 -23.99 -9.27
CA SER A 15 17.02 -25.25 -10.04
C SER A 15 18.32 -25.48 -10.83
N ASP A 16 18.87 -24.41 -11.43
CA ASP A 16 20.08 -24.46 -12.26
C ASP A 16 21.36 -24.73 -11.46
N VAL A 17 21.38 -24.38 -10.17
CA VAL A 17 22.54 -24.58 -9.28
C VAL A 17 22.47 -25.92 -8.53
N MET A 18 21.39 -26.70 -8.67
CA MET A 18 21.28 -28.00 -8.00
C MET A 18 22.10 -29.11 -8.72
N PRO A 19 23.08 -29.74 -8.05
CA PRO A 19 23.91 -30.80 -8.65
C PRO A 19 23.11 -32.07 -8.95
N ALA A 20 23.53 -32.85 -9.95
CA ALA A 20 22.80 -34.02 -10.45
C ALA A 20 22.44 -35.07 -9.37
N GLY A 21 23.24 -35.21 -8.30
CA GLY A 21 22.92 -36.09 -7.17
C GLY A 21 21.71 -35.65 -6.34
N VAL A 22 21.39 -34.36 -6.34
CA VAL A 22 20.24 -33.78 -5.64
C VAL A 22 18.93 -34.01 -6.40
N LYS A 23 18.98 -34.14 -7.73
CA LYS A 23 17.80 -34.55 -8.54
C LYS A 23 17.29 -35.95 -8.17
N SER A 24 18.16 -36.83 -7.67
CA SER A 24 17.80 -38.18 -7.20
C SER A 24 17.35 -38.24 -5.74
N PHE A 25 17.54 -37.17 -4.97
CA PHE A 25 17.20 -37.04 -3.55
C PHE A 25 15.93 -36.19 -3.34
N GLY A 26 15.06 -36.18 -4.36
CA GLY A 26 14.11 -35.11 -4.65
C GLY A 26 13.14 -34.75 -3.53
N GLU A 27 12.59 -35.73 -2.80
CA GLU A 27 11.57 -35.45 -1.77
C GLU A 27 12.12 -34.70 -0.55
N ASP A 28 13.27 -35.13 -0.02
CA ASP A 28 13.86 -34.51 1.16
C ASP A 28 14.42 -33.11 0.87
N VAL A 29 14.90 -32.90 -0.35
CA VAL A 29 15.43 -31.62 -0.78
C VAL A 29 14.31 -30.65 -1.12
N ASP A 30 13.25 -31.08 -1.82
CA ASP A 30 12.06 -30.26 -2.03
C ASP A 30 11.44 -29.81 -0.70
N ARG A 31 11.39 -30.70 0.29
CA ARG A 31 10.86 -30.39 1.61
C ARG A 31 11.70 -29.34 2.33
N LYS A 32 13.04 -29.46 2.30
CA LYS A 32 13.95 -28.46 2.87
C LYS A 32 13.88 -27.13 2.13
N ILE A 33 13.81 -27.13 0.80
CA ILE A 33 13.68 -25.91 -0.01
C ILE A 33 12.36 -25.20 0.31
N LYS A 34 11.23 -25.94 0.40
CA LYS A 34 9.94 -25.38 0.82
C LYS A 34 10.00 -24.77 2.22
N GLN A 35 10.61 -25.45 3.18
CA GLN A 35 10.76 -24.94 4.55
C GLN A 35 11.62 -23.68 4.61
N VAL A 36 12.74 -23.63 3.87
CA VAL A 36 13.60 -22.45 3.80
C VAL A 36 12.86 -21.30 3.12
N LEU A 37 12.17 -21.54 2.00
CA LEU A 37 11.37 -20.51 1.33
C LEU A 37 10.26 -19.99 2.25
N GLN A 38 9.53 -20.85 2.94
CA GLN A 38 8.51 -20.44 3.91
C GLN A 38 9.10 -19.61 5.06
N ALA A 39 10.24 -20.02 5.60
CA ALA A 39 10.93 -19.29 6.67
C ALA A 39 11.47 -17.93 6.20
N GLN A 40 11.94 -17.81 4.96
CA GLN A 40 12.45 -16.56 4.40
C GLN A 40 11.30 -15.64 3.95
N LEU A 41 10.20 -16.18 3.43
CA LEU A 41 8.99 -15.41 3.11
C LEU A 41 8.33 -14.86 4.38
N GLY A 42 8.33 -15.62 5.48
CA GLY A 42 7.87 -15.16 6.78
C GLY A 42 8.77 -14.12 7.45
N LYS A 43 10.01 -13.94 6.97
CA LYS A 43 10.93 -12.86 7.40
C LYS A 43 10.89 -11.63 6.49
N LEU A 44 10.30 -11.73 5.30
CA LEU A 44 9.92 -10.53 4.56
C LEU A 44 8.74 -9.92 5.33
N ASP A 45 8.76 -8.61 5.55
CA ASP A 45 7.64 -7.86 6.15
C ASP A 45 6.41 -7.92 5.20
N MET A 46 5.80 -9.09 5.10
CA MET A 46 4.60 -9.34 4.32
C MET A 46 3.44 -8.79 5.12
N VAL A 47 3.01 -7.60 4.73
CA VAL A 47 1.70 -7.07 5.11
C VAL A 47 0.66 -8.05 4.58
N SER A 48 -0.18 -8.57 5.47
CA SER A 48 -1.24 -9.48 5.05
C SER A 48 -2.17 -8.78 4.05
N ARG A 49 -2.84 -9.53 3.18
CA ARG A 49 -3.79 -8.92 2.23
C ARG A 49 -4.88 -8.13 2.97
N GLU A 50 -5.31 -8.63 4.12
CA GLU A 50 -6.27 -7.96 4.99
C GLU A 50 -5.73 -6.64 5.55
N GLU A 51 -4.49 -6.61 6.04
CA GLU A 51 -3.84 -5.38 6.52
C GLU A 51 -3.66 -4.35 5.39
N PHE A 52 -3.33 -4.81 4.18
CA PHE A 52 -3.23 -3.95 3.00
C PHE A 52 -4.58 -3.31 2.65
N ASP A 53 -5.66 -4.09 2.70
CA ASP A 53 -7.01 -3.60 2.42
C ASP A 53 -7.46 -2.60 3.50
N VAL A 54 -7.16 -2.86 4.78
CA VAL A 54 -7.42 -1.92 5.88
C VAL A 54 -6.69 -0.59 5.66
N GLN A 55 -5.39 -0.63 5.32
CA GLN A 55 -4.64 0.60 5.04
C GLN A 55 -5.20 1.37 3.84
N THR A 56 -5.65 0.65 2.81
CA THR A 56 -6.30 1.25 1.64
C THR A 56 -7.59 1.97 2.04
N HIS A 57 -8.42 1.36 2.89
CA HIS A 57 -9.62 2.00 3.42
C HIS A 57 -9.32 3.24 4.27
N VAL A 58 -8.30 3.18 5.13
CA VAL A 58 -7.87 4.35 5.92
C VAL A 58 -7.41 5.49 5.02
N LEU A 59 -6.66 5.19 3.96
CA LEU A 59 -6.22 6.18 2.96
C LEU A 59 -7.40 6.80 2.21
N LEU A 60 -8.38 6.00 1.78
CA LEU A 60 -9.60 6.49 1.14
C LEU A 60 -10.34 7.48 2.05
N ARG A 61 -10.60 7.08 3.31
CA ARG A 61 -11.27 7.94 4.28
C ARG A 61 -10.50 9.23 4.57
N THR A 62 -9.17 9.16 4.55
CA THR A 62 -8.32 10.34 4.76
C THR A 62 -8.43 11.31 3.59
N ARG A 63 -8.45 10.80 2.35
CA ARG A 63 -8.69 11.62 1.15
C ARG A 63 -10.06 12.30 1.17
N GLU A 64 -11.10 11.57 1.57
CA GLU A 64 -12.45 12.15 1.70
C GLU A 64 -12.48 13.30 2.71
N LYS A 65 -11.92 13.09 3.91
CA LYS A 65 -11.84 14.13 4.95
C LYS A 65 -11.00 15.33 4.50
N LEU A 66 -9.91 15.09 3.77
CA LEU A 66 -9.06 16.14 3.23
C LEU A 66 -9.84 16.99 2.22
N ALA A 67 -10.55 16.36 1.28
CA ALA A 67 -11.39 17.07 0.32
C ALA A 67 -12.50 17.90 1.00
N GLU A 68 -13.13 17.36 2.06
CA GLU A 68 -14.11 18.10 2.86
C GLU A 68 -13.49 19.33 3.54
N MET A 69 -12.29 19.19 4.11
CA MET A 69 -11.56 20.31 4.70
C MET A 69 -11.18 21.37 3.68
N GLU A 70 -10.68 20.97 2.51
CA GLU A 70 -10.37 21.89 1.41
C GLU A 70 -11.61 22.67 0.96
N ALA A 71 -12.75 22.00 0.83
CA ALA A 71 -14.01 22.66 0.50
C ALA A 71 -14.42 23.70 1.56
N LYS A 72 -14.37 23.33 2.85
CA LYS A 72 -14.66 24.27 3.96
C LYS A 72 -13.69 25.44 3.97
N PHE A 73 -12.40 25.20 3.70
CA PHE A 73 -11.40 26.25 3.64
C PHE A 73 -11.69 27.23 2.49
N ALA A 74 -12.01 26.71 1.30
CA ALA A 74 -12.42 27.53 0.16
C ALA A 74 -13.69 28.36 0.45
N GLU A 75 -14.65 27.83 1.20
CA GLU A 75 -15.81 28.60 1.66
C GLU A 75 -15.41 29.73 2.61
N PHE A 76 -14.50 29.48 3.55
CA PHE A 76 -14.00 30.51 4.47
C PHE A 76 -13.19 31.58 3.75
N GLU A 77 -12.32 31.19 2.80
CA GLU A 77 -11.58 32.13 1.96
C GLU A 77 -12.53 33.01 1.15
N LYS A 78 -13.60 32.46 0.58
CA LYS A 78 -14.63 33.26 -0.12
C LYS A 78 -15.35 34.24 0.78
N LYS A 79 -15.67 33.84 2.02
CA LYS A 79 -16.31 34.73 3.01
C LYS A 79 -15.37 35.86 3.45
N LEU A 80 -14.07 35.58 3.58
CA LEU A 80 -13.05 36.55 3.97
C LEU A 80 -12.63 37.49 2.83
N SER A 81 -12.69 37.02 1.58
CA SER A 81 -12.35 37.80 0.38
C SER A 81 -13.52 38.60 -0.19
N SER A 82 -14.75 38.38 0.29
CA SER A 82 -15.91 39.17 -0.11
C SER A 82 -15.90 40.53 0.62
N PRO A 83 -15.78 41.68 -0.09
CA PRO A 83 -15.75 43.01 0.52
C PRO A 83 -17.10 43.51 1.06
N GLU A 84 -18.13 42.66 1.17
CA GLU A 84 -19.53 43.09 1.25
C GLU A 84 -20.12 43.25 2.65
N THR A 85 -19.33 43.22 3.72
CA THR A 85 -19.85 43.43 5.09
C THR A 85 -19.66 44.84 5.63
N LEU A 86 -19.07 45.78 4.88
CA LEU A 86 -18.87 47.16 5.34
C LEU A 86 -19.95 48.16 4.87
N ASP A 87 -20.82 47.80 3.92
CA ASP A 87 -21.67 48.80 3.24
C ASP A 87 -23.18 48.69 3.55
N LYS A 88 -23.59 47.80 4.48
CA LYS A 88 -25.02 47.63 4.85
C LYS A 88 -25.39 48.16 6.24
N GLN A 89 -24.48 48.81 6.95
CA GLN A 89 -24.75 49.39 8.29
C GLN A 89 -24.87 50.91 8.32
N GLU A 90 -24.55 51.64 7.24
CA GLU A 90 -24.69 53.11 7.19
C GLU A 90 -25.95 53.62 6.47
N ALA A 91 -26.78 52.76 5.88
CA ALA A 91 -27.97 53.17 5.12
C ALA A 91 -29.29 53.21 5.91
N ASP A 92 -29.28 52.96 7.23
CA ASP A 92 -30.50 52.92 8.07
C ASP A 92 -30.38 53.75 9.37
N LYS A 93 -29.64 54.87 9.32
CA LYS A 93 -29.65 55.90 10.38
C LYS A 93 -29.81 57.30 9.82
#